data_AF-A0A849AKK4-F1
#
_entry.id   AF-A0A849AKK4-F1
#
_cell.length_a   1.000
_cell.length_b   1.000
_cell.length_c   1.000
_cell.angle_alpha   90.00
_cell.angle_beta   90.00
_cell.angle_gamma   90.00
#
_symmetry.space_group_name_H-M   'P 1'
#
loop_
_entity.id
_entity.type
_entity.pdbx_description
1 polymer ?
#
loop_
_entity_poly.entity_id
_entity_poly.type
_entity_poly.pdbx_seq_one_letter_code
_entity_poly.pdbx_strand_id
1 'polypeptide(L)'
;MTGPQDTSTARGEGSRPADPAWTMSLINNLMRAPLDPGYAAAARKREAAGGPAATGLKSPLLIVAMLVIGLGLAVAAHALRVPAGVADKERTNLIGSIESRQKQIDTDTRKINDTQSEINRLQAQALSRQNDASLADRLRKLETQTGGGAVTGPGLTLTVDDAPGAGTDAQGNPRTDSSTGRLTSTDLQIVVNGLWQAGAEAISINGQRLTSQSAIRFAGQAILVNFRALTPPYTISVIGGPGVADAFRSDSGGAYLRGLVDDYQIKEKLTTSSSVSLPAAATPALAYAHPPAGTTSSAASSAAPTSPASPSPSRSTQGAPRP
;
A
#
# COMPACT_ATOMS: atom_id res chain seq x y z
N MET A 1 2.58 97.09 -37.79
CA MET A 1 2.43 97.25 -39.26
C MET A 1 1.69 96.01 -39.75
N THR A 2 0.35 96.07 -39.76
CA THR A 2 -0.54 96.15 -40.96
C THR A 2 -0.83 94.77 -41.58
N GLY A 3 -2.13 94.38 -41.56
CA GLY A 3 -2.69 93.14 -42.15
C GLY A 3 -2.70 93.15 -43.70
N PRO A 4 -3.57 92.38 -44.41
CA PRO A 4 -4.97 92.08 -44.07
C PRO A 4 -5.48 90.63 -44.38
N GLN A 5 -6.80 90.48 -44.17
CA GLN A 5 -7.73 89.35 -44.36
C GLN A 5 -7.99 88.98 -45.83
N ASP A 6 -8.55 87.77 -46.06
CA ASP A 6 -9.71 87.61 -46.95
C ASP A 6 -10.49 86.29 -46.71
N THR A 7 -11.80 86.39 -46.85
CA THR A 7 -12.87 85.42 -46.57
C THR A 7 -13.31 84.63 -47.82
N SER A 8 -13.80 83.39 -47.68
CA SER A 8 -14.94 82.91 -48.48
C SER A 8 -15.60 81.63 -47.89
N THR A 9 -16.91 81.57 -48.04
CA THR A 9 -17.92 80.69 -47.39
C THR A 9 -18.41 79.59 -48.35
N ALA A 10 -18.83 78.42 -47.86
CA ALA A 10 -20.05 77.74 -48.33
C ALA A 10 -20.39 76.46 -47.52
N ARG A 11 -21.71 76.20 -47.45
CA ARG A 11 -22.51 75.36 -46.55
C ARG A 11 -23.16 74.22 -47.36
N GLY A 12 -23.53 73.10 -46.72
CA GLY A 12 -24.63 72.24 -47.21
C GLY A 12 -24.62 70.78 -46.76
N GLU A 13 -25.57 70.42 -45.88
CA GLU A 13 -25.87 69.08 -45.35
C GLU A 13 -26.62 68.17 -46.35
N GLY A 14 -26.70 66.86 -46.04
CA GLY A 14 -27.73 65.98 -46.59
C GLY A 14 -27.56 64.48 -46.26
N SER A 15 -28.26 63.99 -45.23
CA SER A 15 -28.43 62.55 -44.95
C SER A 15 -29.30 61.87 -46.02
N ARG A 16 -28.87 60.70 -46.52
CA ARG A 16 -29.57 59.87 -47.53
C ARG A 16 -30.00 58.50 -46.96
N PRO A 17 -31.11 57.90 -47.45
CA PRO A 17 -31.61 56.60 -47.00
C PRO A 17 -30.71 55.43 -47.47
N ALA A 18 -30.62 54.37 -46.66
CA ALA A 18 -29.79 53.19 -46.92
C ALA A 18 -30.37 52.32 -48.05
N ASP A 19 -29.64 52.25 -49.17
CA ASP A 19 -30.02 51.54 -50.39
C ASP A 19 -29.54 50.07 -50.33
N PRO A 20 -30.40 49.04 -50.50
CA PRO A 20 -30.04 47.61 -50.40
C PRO A 20 -28.89 47.17 -51.33
N ALA A 21 -28.67 47.90 -52.41
CA ALA A 21 -27.59 47.67 -53.36
C ALA A 21 -26.18 47.84 -52.74
N TRP A 22 -26.04 48.67 -51.70
CA TRP A 22 -24.76 48.89 -51.02
C TRP A 22 -24.35 47.70 -50.13
N THR A 23 -25.31 47.07 -49.48
CA THR A 23 -25.07 45.85 -48.68
C THR A 23 -24.61 44.68 -49.57
N MET A 24 -25.22 44.54 -50.75
CA MET A 24 -24.82 43.50 -51.71
C MET A 24 -23.43 43.77 -52.30
N SER A 25 -23.08 45.03 -52.58
CA SER A 25 -21.76 45.37 -53.11
C SER A 25 -20.65 45.21 -52.07
N LEU A 26 -20.93 45.48 -50.79
CA LEU A 26 -19.98 45.30 -49.70
C LEU A 26 -19.64 43.83 -49.45
N ILE A 27 -20.65 42.95 -49.42
CA ILE A 27 -20.45 41.50 -49.22
C ILE A 27 -19.73 40.90 -50.44
N ASN A 28 -20.07 41.35 -51.66
CA ASN A 28 -19.42 40.89 -52.88
C ASN A 28 -17.95 41.35 -52.97
N ASN A 29 -17.62 42.54 -52.42
CA ASN A 29 -16.25 43.04 -52.35
C ASN A 29 -15.43 42.27 -51.30
N LEU A 30 -16.02 41.92 -50.15
CA LEU A 30 -15.36 41.12 -49.11
C LEU A 30 -15.07 39.68 -49.58
N MET A 31 -15.93 39.09 -50.41
CA MET A 31 -15.68 37.76 -50.98
C MET A 31 -14.65 37.75 -52.11
N ARG A 32 -14.49 38.86 -52.86
CA ARG A 32 -13.58 38.94 -54.02
C ARG A 32 -12.20 39.50 -53.68
N ALA A 33 -12.09 40.33 -52.65
CA ALA A 33 -10.83 40.92 -52.22
C ALA A 33 -10.63 40.71 -50.70
N PRO A 34 -10.32 39.48 -50.26
CA PRO A 34 -10.17 39.17 -48.83
C PRO A 34 -8.91 39.81 -48.20
N LEU A 35 -8.04 40.46 -48.97
CA LEU A 35 -6.87 41.17 -48.45
C LEU A 35 -7.17 42.66 -48.29
N ASP A 36 -7.04 43.13 -47.04
CA ASP A 36 -7.17 44.54 -46.67
C ASP A 36 -6.22 45.43 -47.51
N PRO A 37 -6.70 46.55 -48.09
CA PRO A 37 -5.85 47.53 -48.78
C PRO A 37 -4.62 48.00 -47.99
N GLY A 38 -4.65 47.94 -46.65
CA GLY A 38 -3.49 48.19 -45.80
C GLY A 38 -2.33 47.21 -46.02
N TYR A 39 -2.64 45.94 -46.28
CA TYR A 39 -1.65 44.91 -46.60
C TYR A 39 -1.00 45.14 -47.97
N ALA A 40 -1.80 45.53 -48.97
CA ALA A 40 -1.33 45.85 -50.31
C ALA A 40 -0.46 47.12 -50.33
N ALA A 41 -0.73 48.11 -49.47
CA ALA A 41 0.10 49.30 -49.31
C ALA A 41 1.43 49.00 -48.60
N ALA A 42 1.42 48.13 -47.59
CA ALA A 42 2.63 47.67 -46.90
C ALA A 42 3.53 46.78 -47.78
N ALA A 43 2.96 46.02 -48.72
CA ALA A 43 3.73 45.26 -49.71
C ALA A 43 4.44 46.21 -50.69
N ARG A 44 3.72 47.20 -51.23
CA ARG A 44 4.28 48.19 -52.17
C ARG A 44 5.36 49.09 -51.55
N LYS A 45 5.21 49.50 -50.29
CA LYS A 45 6.25 50.24 -49.56
C LYS A 45 7.55 49.44 -49.39
N ARG A 46 7.46 48.12 -49.28
CA ARG A 46 8.59 47.21 -49.07
C ARG A 46 9.36 46.96 -50.37
N GLU A 47 8.64 46.83 -51.48
CA GLU A 47 9.21 46.78 -52.83
C GLU A 47 9.89 48.12 -53.19
N ALA A 48 9.27 49.25 -52.87
CA ALA A 48 9.87 50.58 -53.05
C ALA A 48 11.13 50.80 -52.20
N ALA A 49 11.26 50.08 -51.08
CA ALA A 49 12.44 50.10 -50.22
C ALA A 49 13.53 49.07 -50.65
N GLY A 50 13.38 48.44 -51.81
CA GLY A 50 14.35 47.47 -52.34
C GLY A 50 14.31 46.08 -51.66
N GLY A 51 13.27 45.79 -50.89
CA GLY A 51 13.09 44.48 -50.27
C GLY A 51 12.64 43.42 -51.28
N PRO A 52 12.99 42.13 -51.09
CA PRO A 52 12.54 41.06 -51.98
C PRO A 52 11.00 40.94 -51.96
N ALA A 53 10.41 40.65 -53.13
CA ALA A 53 8.96 40.47 -53.28
C ALA A 53 8.46 39.36 -52.35
N ALA A 54 7.21 39.51 -51.86
CA ALA A 54 6.57 38.53 -50.98
C ALA A 54 6.61 37.15 -51.65
N THR A 55 7.44 36.27 -51.11
CA THR A 55 7.72 34.98 -51.73
C THR A 55 6.54 34.05 -51.42
N GLY A 56 5.90 33.52 -52.47
CA GLY A 56 4.78 32.57 -52.30
C GLY A 56 5.19 31.31 -51.54
N LEU A 57 4.23 30.43 -51.25
CA LEU A 57 4.38 29.20 -50.46
C LEU A 57 5.53 28.24 -50.88
N LYS A 58 6.22 28.51 -52.00
CA LYS A 58 7.32 27.74 -52.59
C LYS A 58 8.73 28.32 -52.32
N SER A 59 8.86 29.32 -51.45
CA SER A 59 10.16 29.90 -51.10
C SER A 59 11.08 28.86 -50.44
N PRO A 60 12.36 28.72 -50.86
CA PRO A 60 13.29 27.77 -50.26
C PRO A 60 13.48 28.03 -48.75
N LEU A 61 13.39 29.28 -48.31
CA LEU A 61 13.48 29.66 -46.89
C LEU A 61 12.32 29.09 -46.05
N LEU A 62 11.10 29.09 -46.60
CA LEU A 62 9.91 28.56 -45.92
C LEU A 62 9.98 27.04 -45.79
N ILE A 63 10.47 26.36 -46.83
CA ILE A 63 10.70 24.90 -46.81
C ILE A 63 11.73 24.54 -45.73
N VAL A 64 12.84 25.27 -45.64
CA VAL A 64 13.87 25.05 -44.61
C VAL A 64 13.30 25.32 -43.21
N ALA A 65 12.56 26.40 -43.02
CA ALA A 65 11.94 26.70 -41.73
C ALA A 65 10.95 25.60 -41.31
N MET A 66 10.13 25.09 -42.24
CA MET A 66 9.19 24.02 -41.94
C MET A 66 9.90 22.70 -41.62
N LEU A 67 11.02 22.41 -42.29
CA LEU A 67 11.84 21.23 -42.02
C LEU A 67 12.51 21.31 -40.66
N VAL A 68 13.02 22.48 -40.26
CA VAL A 68 13.58 22.71 -38.92
C VAL A 68 12.51 22.57 -37.84
N ILE A 69 11.33 23.14 -38.05
CA ILE A 69 10.20 23.00 -37.12
C ILE A 69 9.75 21.54 -37.04
N GLY A 70 9.63 20.85 -38.18
CA GLY A 70 9.27 19.44 -38.24
C GLY A 70 10.29 18.54 -37.54
N LEU A 71 11.58 18.81 -37.71
CA LEU A 71 12.65 18.08 -37.02
C LEU A 71 12.61 18.37 -35.51
N GLY A 72 12.41 19.63 -35.11
CA GLY A 72 12.24 20.01 -33.70
C GLY A 72 11.06 19.30 -33.05
N LEU A 73 9.92 19.24 -33.74
CA LEU A 73 8.73 18.48 -33.31
C LEU A 73 9.00 16.98 -33.26
N ALA A 74 9.73 16.41 -34.21
CA ALA A 74 10.09 14.99 -34.19
C ALA A 74 11.02 14.64 -33.03
N VAL A 75 12.02 15.48 -32.75
CA VAL A 75 12.92 15.31 -31.59
C VAL A 75 12.16 15.48 -30.29
N ALA A 76 11.27 16.49 -30.19
CA ALA A 76 10.41 16.67 -29.03
C ALA A 76 9.48 15.47 -28.82
N ALA A 77 8.84 14.95 -29.88
CA ALA A 77 7.98 13.77 -29.82
C ALA A 77 8.76 12.49 -29.46
N HIS A 78 10.02 12.39 -29.88
CA HIS A 78 10.89 11.28 -29.52
C HIS A 78 11.35 11.37 -28.05
N ALA A 79 11.69 12.57 -27.57
CA ALA A 79 12.10 12.82 -26.19
C ALA A 79 10.93 12.68 -25.19
N LEU A 80 9.70 13.00 -25.60
CA LEU A 80 8.49 12.85 -24.77
C LEU A 80 7.94 11.41 -24.74
N ARG A 81 8.40 10.53 -25.64
CA ARG A 81 8.17 9.09 -25.52
C ARG A 81 9.08 8.54 -24.43
N VAL A 82 8.67 8.76 -23.18
CA VAL A 82 9.17 7.96 -22.04
C VAL A 82 9.04 6.50 -22.45
N PRO A 83 10.11 5.70 -22.48
CA PRO A 83 9.98 4.30 -22.85
C PRO A 83 9.08 3.65 -21.81
N ALA A 84 7.91 3.16 -22.22
CA ALA A 84 6.98 2.43 -21.35
C ALA A 84 7.69 1.35 -20.51
N GLY A 85 8.78 0.79 -21.04
CA GLY A 85 9.62 -0.21 -20.37
C GLY A 85 10.43 0.27 -19.15
N VAL A 86 10.63 1.58 -18.89
CA VAL A 86 11.34 2.02 -17.66
C VAL A 86 10.38 1.96 -16.46
N ALA A 87 9.16 2.45 -16.61
CA ALA A 87 8.12 2.36 -15.58
C ALA A 87 7.73 0.90 -15.28
N ASP A 88 7.69 0.05 -16.31
CA ASP A 88 7.39 -1.38 -16.13
C ASP A 88 8.54 -2.14 -15.43
N LYS A 89 9.81 -1.81 -15.73
CA LYS A 89 10.98 -2.38 -15.04
C LYS A 89 11.06 -1.96 -13.58
N GLU A 90 10.81 -0.68 -13.29
CA GLU A 90 10.78 -0.19 -11.90
C GLU A 90 9.68 -0.84 -11.08
N ARG A 91 8.47 -0.98 -11.66
CA ARG A 91 7.36 -1.73 -11.03
C ARG A 91 7.73 -3.18 -10.77
N THR A 92 8.31 -3.86 -11.74
CA THR A 92 8.71 -5.27 -11.60
C THR A 92 9.78 -5.46 -10.53
N ASN A 93 10.77 -4.56 -10.46
CA ASN A 93 11.79 -4.58 -9.41
C ASN A 93 11.21 -4.32 -8.01
N LEU A 94 10.23 -3.43 -7.90
CA LEU A 94 9.54 -3.14 -6.65
C LEU A 94 8.71 -4.36 -6.19
N ILE A 95 7.96 -4.99 -7.10
CA ILE A 95 7.20 -6.22 -6.81
C ILE A 95 8.16 -7.31 -6.34
N GLY A 96 9.26 -7.56 -7.04
CA GLY A 96 10.26 -8.56 -6.63
C GLY A 96 10.89 -8.24 -5.27
N SER A 97 11.11 -6.96 -4.96
CA SER A 97 11.61 -6.53 -3.64
C SER A 97 10.58 -6.77 -2.52
N ILE A 98 9.29 -6.53 -2.79
CA ILE A 98 8.20 -6.80 -1.85
C ILE A 98 8.09 -8.31 -1.59
N GLU A 99 8.08 -9.13 -2.64
CA GLU A 99 8.04 -10.59 -2.52
C GLU A 99 9.23 -11.15 -1.74
N SER A 100 10.43 -10.63 -2.00
CA SER A 100 11.65 -11.02 -1.28
C SER A 100 11.55 -10.67 0.21
N ARG A 101 11.11 -9.45 0.54
CA ARG A 101 10.89 -9.02 1.94
C ARG A 101 9.81 -9.86 2.61
N GLN A 102 8.72 -10.19 1.90
CA GLN A 102 7.66 -11.05 2.43
C GLN A 102 8.18 -12.46 2.75
N LYS A 103 8.97 -13.06 1.85
CA LYS A 103 9.64 -14.35 2.10
C LYS A 103 10.58 -14.30 3.30
N GLN A 104 11.27 -13.17 3.50
CA GLN A 104 12.14 -12.96 4.65
C GLN A 104 11.34 -12.91 5.95
N ILE A 105 10.24 -12.14 5.99
CA ILE A 105 9.31 -12.10 7.14
C ILE A 105 8.76 -13.49 7.46
N ASP A 106 8.37 -14.27 6.45
CA ASP A 106 7.85 -15.64 6.66
C ASP A 106 8.92 -16.60 7.17
N THR A 107 10.18 -16.40 6.76
CA THR A 107 11.31 -17.19 7.24
C THR A 107 11.65 -16.83 8.69
N ASP A 108 11.70 -15.55 9.02
CA ASP A 108 11.99 -15.10 10.38
C ASP A 108 10.85 -15.44 11.34
N THR A 109 9.60 -15.41 10.89
CA THR A 109 8.44 -15.91 11.66
C THR A 109 8.59 -17.40 11.98
N ARG A 110 8.99 -18.21 11.00
CA ARG A 110 9.25 -19.64 11.23
C ARG A 110 10.34 -19.84 12.27
N LYS A 111 11.45 -19.11 12.16
CA LYS A 111 12.53 -19.16 13.17
C LYS A 111 12.06 -18.74 14.56
N ILE A 112 11.22 -17.70 14.68
CA ILE A 112 10.64 -17.28 15.96
C ILE A 112 9.81 -18.42 16.56
N ASN A 113 8.93 -19.04 15.76
CA ASN A 113 8.10 -20.15 16.21
C ASN A 113 8.94 -21.36 16.62
N ASP A 114 9.97 -21.71 15.84
CA ASP A 114 10.86 -22.82 16.13
C ASP A 114 11.66 -22.57 17.41
N THR A 115 12.19 -21.36 17.57
CA THR A 115 12.94 -20.94 18.77
C THR A 115 12.04 -20.95 20.00
N GLN A 116 10.81 -20.46 19.89
CA GLN A 116 9.84 -20.48 20.99
C GLN A 116 9.48 -21.91 21.39
N SER A 117 9.27 -22.80 20.40
CA SER A 117 9.04 -24.22 20.66
C SER A 117 10.23 -24.86 21.37
N GLU A 118 11.46 -24.50 21.00
CA GLU A 118 12.66 -25.00 21.65
C GLU A 118 12.81 -24.48 23.09
N ILE A 119 12.52 -23.20 23.33
CA ILE A 119 12.48 -22.63 24.69
C ILE A 119 11.48 -23.40 25.55
N ASN A 120 10.24 -23.61 25.06
CA ASN A 120 9.21 -24.33 25.78
C ASN A 120 9.64 -25.77 26.09
N ARG A 121 10.31 -26.44 25.14
CA ARG A 121 10.87 -27.80 25.33
C ARG A 121 11.95 -27.84 26.41
N LEU A 122 12.91 -26.92 26.37
CA LEU A 122 13.99 -26.83 27.34
C LEU A 122 13.48 -26.49 28.74
N GLN A 123 12.49 -25.60 28.83
CA GLN A 123 11.85 -25.24 30.09
C GLN A 123 11.12 -26.43 30.71
N ALA A 124 10.35 -27.20 29.91
CA ALA A 124 9.72 -28.43 30.36
C ALA A 124 10.74 -29.46 30.86
N GLN A 125 11.87 -29.63 30.15
CA GLN A 125 12.95 -30.53 30.59
C GLN A 125 13.63 -30.07 31.89
N ALA A 126 13.81 -28.77 32.08
CA ALA A 126 14.39 -28.22 33.31
C ALA A 126 13.47 -28.44 34.52
N LEU A 127 12.16 -28.22 34.35
CA LEU A 127 11.16 -28.44 35.39
C LEU A 127 11.03 -29.92 35.77
N SER A 128 11.04 -30.82 34.78
CA SER A 128 11.02 -32.26 35.02
C SER A 128 12.25 -32.73 35.80
N ARG A 129 13.45 -32.20 35.51
CA ARG A 129 14.68 -32.51 36.26
C ARG A 129 14.61 -32.07 37.73
N GLN A 130 13.88 -31.00 38.02
CA GLN A 130 13.71 -30.47 39.37
C GLN A 130 12.57 -31.13 40.14
N ASN A 131 11.82 -32.07 39.52
CA ASN A 131 10.62 -32.71 40.07
C ASN A 131 9.54 -31.71 40.55
N ASP A 132 9.53 -30.48 40.02
CA ASP A 132 8.55 -29.46 40.41
C ASP A 132 7.33 -29.50 39.48
N ALA A 133 6.54 -30.57 39.60
CA ALA A 133 5.32 -30.76 38.83
C ALA A 133 4.30 -29.62 39.09
N SER A 134 4.30 -29.09 40.31
CA SER A 134 3.38 -28.01 40.70
C SER A 134 3.68 -26.70 39.96
N LEU A 135 4.96 -26.37 39.77
CA LEU A 135 5.40 -25.21 39.00
C LEU A 135 5.16 -25.42 37.51
N ALA A 136 5.40 -26.63 36.99
CA ALA A 136 5.13 -26.96 35.59
C ALA A 136 3.64 -26.80 35.23
N ASP A 137 2.74 -27.25 36.11
CA ASP A 137 1.29 -27.09 35.90
C ASP A 137 0.85 -25.63 35.99
N ARG A 138 1.42 -24.87 36.93
CA ARG A 138 1.17 -23.41 37.02
C ARG A 138 1.62 -22.72 35.74
N LEU A 139 2.83 -23.01 35.26
CA LEU A 139 3.36 -22.44 34.03
C LEU A 139 2.45 -22.74 32.83
N ARG A 140 2.07 -24.01 32.62
CA ARG A 140 1.16 -24.38 31.52
C ARG A 140 -0.18 -23.67 31.57
N LYS A 141 -0.74 -23.48 32.77
CA LYS A 141 -1.98 -22.71 32.95
C LYS A 141 -1.78 -21.25 32.55
N LEU A 142 -0.69 -20.62 32.98
CA LEU A 142 -0.36 -19.24 32.59
C LEU A 142 -0.12 -19.13 31.07
N GLU A 143 0.64 -20.04 30.48
CA GLU A 143 0.91 -20.09 29.03
C GLU A 143 -0.39 -20.24 28.22
N THR A 144 -1.34 -21.05 28.70
CA THR A 144 -2.66 -21.21 28.08
C THR A 144 -3.47 -19.92 28.18
N GLN A 145 -3.54 -19.31 29.36
CA GLN A 145 -4.31 -18.08 29.62
C GLN A 145 -3.76 -16.85 28.89
N THR A 146 -2.43 -16.73 28.81
CA THR A 146 -1.75 -15.61 28.16
C THR A 146 -1.55 -15.81 26.66
N GLY A 147 -1.77 -17.04 26.17
CA GLY A 147 -1.48 -17.42 24.79
C GLY A 147 0.00 -17.70 24.52
N GLY A 148 0.88 -17.70 25.53
CA GLY A 148 2.31 -18.01 25.37
C GLY A 148 2.61 -19.48 25.03
N GLY A 149 1.64 -20.38 25.24
CA GLY A 149 1.74 -21.79 24.88
C GLY A 149 0.92 -22.15 23.64
N ALA A 150 1.43 -23.12 22.87
CA ALA A 150 0.61 -23.82 21.88
C ALA A 150 -0.46 -24.65 22.59
N VAL A 151 -1.66 -24.68 22.03
CA VAL A 151 -2.83 -25.34 22.65
C VAL A 151 -3.53 -26.20 21.60
N THR A 152 -4.10 -27.31 22.06
CA THR A 152 -4.86 -28.23 21.20
C THR A 152 -6.10 -28.67 21.94
N GLY A 153 -7.25 -28.65 21.27
CA GLY A 153 -8.53 -29.03 21.87
C GLY A 153 -9.65 -29.10 20.85
N PRO A 154 -10.87 -29.46 21.27
CA PRO A 154 -12.05 -29.40 20.41
C PRO A 154 -12.33 -27.95 19.99
N GLY A 155 -12.95 -27.79 18.82
CA GLY A 155 -13.27 -26.46 18.33
C GLY A 155 -13.77 -26.44 16.90
N LEU A 156 -13.49 -25.35 16.20
CA LEU A 156 -13.93 -25.14 14.83
C LEU A 156 -12.91 -24.36 14.00
N THR A 157 -13.00 -24.51 12.69
CA THR A 157 -12.33 -23.69 11.71
C THR A 157 -13.38 -22.96 10.89
N LEU A 158 -13.35 -21.63 10.93
CA LEU A 158 -14.16 -20.75 10.11
C LEU A 158 -13.28 -20.12 9.04
N THR A 159 -13.49 -20.50 7.78
CA THR A 159 -12.83 -19.86 6.63
C THR A 159 -13.76 -18.82 6.06
N VAL A 160 -13.30 -17.58 5.94
CA VAL A 160 -14.05 -16.46 5.36
C VAL A 160 -13.25 -15.87 4.20
N ASP A 161 -13.88 -15.71 3.05
CA ASP A 161 -13.23 -15.30 1.80
C ASP A 161 -14.02 -14.20 1.11
N ASP A 162 -13.32 -13.39 0.33
CA ASP A 162 -13.93 -12.30 -0.44
C ASP A 162 -14.93 -12.87 -1.47
N ALA A 163 -15.85 -12.02 -1.91
CA ALA A 163 -16.79 -12.35 -2.97
C ALA A 163 -16.03 -12.63 -4.29
N PRO A 164 -16.59 -13.49 -5.17
CA PRO A 164 -16.01 -13.71 -6.49
C PRO A 164 -15.87 -12.39 -7.26
N GLY A 165 -14.66 -12.08 -7.73
CA GLY A 165 -14.40 -10.87 -8.53
C GLY A 165 -14.27 -9.58 -7.71
N ALA A 166 -14.17 -9.65 -6.38
CA ALA A 166 -13.75 -8.51 -5.56
C ALA A 166 -12.42 -7.94 -6.08
N GLY A 167 -12.45 -6.70 -6.57
CA GLY A 167 -11.29 -6.02 -7.15
C GLY A 167 -10.30 -5.52 -6.08
N THR A 168 -9.07 -5.22 -6.50
CA THR A 168 -8.03 -4.58 -5.68
C THR A 168 -7.95 -3.09 -6.00
N ASP A 169 -8.99 -2.32 -5.69
CA ASP A 169 -8.91 -0.87 -5.76
C ASP A 169 -7.94 -0.32 -4.69
N ALA A 170 -7.05 0.58 -5.10
CA ALA A 170 -5.99 1.14 -4.25
C ALA A 170 -6.51 2.30 -3.38
N GLN A 171 -7.77 2.66 -3.54
CA GLN A 171 -8.42 3.81 -2.94
C GLN A 171 -9.24 3.35 -1.73
N GLY A 172 -8.57 3.35 -0.58
CA GLY A 172 -9.13 3.46 0.78
C GLY A 172 -10.56 3.00 1.04
N ASN A 173 -10.67 1.96 1.89
CA ASN A 173 -11.86 1.33 2.44
C ASN A 173 -12.56 0.31 1.50
N PRO A 174 -12.48 -1.00 1.78
CA PRO A 174 -12.99 -2.07 0.92
C PRO A 174 -14.48 -2.03 0.60
N ARG A 175 -15.26 -1.08 1.11
CA ARG A 175 -16.71 -0.94 0.90
C ARG A 175 -17.21 0.50 0.73
N THR A 176 -16.39 1.48 0.37
CA THR A 176 -16.90 2.84 0.07
C THR A 176 -17.91 2.86 -1.07
N ASP A 177 -17.79 1.90 -1.98
CA ASP A 177 -18.52 1.85 -3.24
C ASP A 177 -19.49 0.66 -3.26
N SER A 178 -20.15 0.35 -2.13
CA SER A 178 -21.32 -0.56 -1.99
C SER A 178 -21.28 -1.99 -2.59
N SER A 179 -20.26 -2.40 -3.34
CA SER A 179 -20.32 -3.58 -4.24
C SER A 179 -19.04 -4.42 -4.29
N THR A 180 -18.00 -4.04 -3.55
CA THR A 180 -16.67 -4.65 -3.68
C THR A 180 -16.58 -6.04 -3.05
N GLY A 181 -17.60 -6.49 -2.29
CA GLY A 181 -17.65 -7.86 -1.77
C GLY A 181 -16.42 -8.25 -0.96
N ARG A 182 -15.74 -7.27 -0.36
CA ARG A 182 -14.40 -7.43 0.21
C ARG A 182 -14.43 -7.31 1.72
N LEU A 183 -13.74 -8.21 2.41
CA LEU A 183 -13.64 -8.19 3.86
C LEU A 183 -12.84 -6.97 4.33
N THR A 184 -13.34 -6.35 5.41
CA THR A 184 -12.66 -5.27 6.12
C THR A 184 -12.03 -5.78 7.41
N SER A 185 -11.08 -5.03 7.96
CA SER A 185 -10.54 -5.35 9.29
C SER A 185 -11.61 -5.28 10.38
N THR A 186 -12.63 -4.43 10.21
CA THR A 186 -13.73 -4.29 11.17
C THR A 186 -14.63 -5.51 11.15
N ASP A 187 -14.87 -6.10 9.98
CA ASP A 187 -15.66 -7.32 9.85
C ASP A 187 -15.02 -8.46 10.65
N LEU A 188 -13.72 -8.67 10.45
CA LEU A 188 -12.98 -9.71 11.18
C LEU A 188 -12.98 -9.43 12.68
N GLN A 189 -12.91 -8.17 13.11
CA GLN A 189 -13.02 -7.83 14.54
C GLN A 189 -14.38 -8.21 15.10
N ILE A 190 -15.48 -7.89 14.41
CA ILE A 190 -16.84 -8.24 14.85
C ILE A 190 -17.00 -9.76 14.94
N VAL A 191 -16.57 -10.48 13.90
CA VAL A 191 -16.61 -11.95 13.85
C VAL A 191 -15.82 -12.57 14.99
N VAL A 192 -14.57 -12.13 15.21
CA VAL A 192 -13.70 -12.63 16.28
C VAL A 192 -14.29 -12.34 17.65
N ASN A 193 -14.83 -11.14 17.87
CA ASN A 193 -15.47 -10.79 19.14
C ASN A 193 -16.72 -11.64 19.39
N GLY A 194 -17.51 -11.93 18.36
CA GLY A 194 -18.63 -12.87 18.46
C GLY A 194 -18.18 -14.29 18.80
N LEU A 195 -17.05 -14.75 18.26
CA LEU A 195 -16.48 -16.05 18.63
C LEU A 195 -16.02 -16.09 20.09
N TRP A 196 -15.41 -15.02 20.59
CA TRP A 196 -15.10 -14.89 22.02
C TRP A 196 -16.37 -14.91 22.87
N GLN A 197 -17.40 -14.16 22.47
CA GLN A 197 -18.69 -14.13 23.17
C GLN A 197 -19.40 -15.49 23.16
N ALA A 198 -19.23 -16.27 22.09
CA ALA A 198 -19.76 -17.62 21.95
C ALA A 198 -19.05 -18.67 22.83
N GLY A 199 -17.98 -18.28 23.55
CA GLY A 199 -17.23 -19.17 24.45
C GLY A 199 -15.96 -19.77 23.83
N ALA A 200 -15.36 -19.10 22.84
CA ALA A 200 -14.02 -19.47 22.39
C ALA A 200 -13.00 -19.28 23.53
N GLU A 201 -12.11 -20.24 23.70
CA GLU A 201 -11.02 -20.22 24.68
C GLU A 201 -9.70 -19.78 24.04
N ALA A 202 -9.53 -20.05 22.75
CA ALA A 202 -8.39 -19.58 21.97
C ALA A 202 -8.78 -19.38 20.50
N ILE A 203 -8.26 -18.32 19.88
CA ILE A 203 -8.51 -17.99 18.47
C ILE A 203 -7.19 -17.70 17.77
N SER A 204 -7.06 -18.11 16.51
CA SER A 204 -5.99 -17.66 15.60
C SER A 204 -6.54 -17.33 14.22
N ILE A 205 -5.92 -16.38 13.52
CA ILE A 205 -6.25 -16.03 12.13
C ILE A 205 -5.03 -16.30 11.25
N ASN A 206 -5.16 -17.20 10.27
CA ASN A 206 -4.06 -17.67 9.41
C ASN A 206 -2.81 -18.07 10.23
N GLY A 207 -3.03 -18.75 11.36
CA GLY A 207 -1.96 -19.16 12.28
C GLY A 207 -1.40 -18.07 13.20
N GLN A 208 -1.94 -16.85 13.18
CA GLN A 208 -1.60 -15.80 14.14
C GLN A 208 -2.50 -15.93 15.37
N ARG A 209 -1.94 -16.41 16.48
CA ARG A 209 -2.66 -16.53 17.75
C ARG A 209 -3.06 -15.14 18.28
N LEU A 210 -4.34 -14.99 18.60
CA LEU A 210 -4.87 -13.77 19.19
C LEU A 210 -4.77 -13.83 20.72
N THR A 211 -4.43 -12.68 21.29
CA THR A 211 -4.33 -12.41 22.74
C THR A 211 -5.00 -11.07 23.05
N SER A 212 -5.04 -10.68 24.33
CA SER A 212 -5.55 -9.37 24.76
C SER A 212 -4.80 -8.17 24.15
N GLN A 213 -3.57 -8.38 23.65
CA GLN A 213 -2.76 -7.34 23.01
C GLN A 213 -2.78 -7.43 21.48
N SER A 214 -3.54 -8.37 20.93
CA SER A 214 -3.60 -8.53 19.48
C SER A 214 -4.37 -7.42 18.80
N ALA A 215 -3.90 -7.02 17.62
CA ALA A 215 -4.50 -5.97 16.82
C ALA A 215 -4.89 -6.50 15.45
N ILE A 216 -6.14 -6.24 15.05
CA ILE A 216 -6.66 -6.47 13.70
C ILE A 216 -6.92 -5.10 13.09
N ARG A 217 -6.22 -4.74 12.02
CA ARG A 217 -6.31 -3.39 11.43
C ARG A 217 -6.10 -3.40 9.94
N PHE A 218 -6.52 -2.34 9.28
CA PHE A 218 -6.32 -2.16 7.85
C PHE A 218 -5.04 -1.38 7.57
N ALA A 219 -4.28 -1.74 6.52
CA ALA A 219 -3.24 -0.89 5.96
C ALA A 219 -3.20 -1.01 4.43
N GLY A 220 -3.54 0.08 3.73
CA GLY A 220 -3.55 0.15 2.27
C GLY A 220 -4.63 -0.74 1.66
N GLN A 221 -4.25 -1.94 1.23
CA GLN A 221 -5.21 -2.98 0.80
C GLN A 221 -5.23 -4.19 1.73
N ALA A 222 -4.27 -4.35 2.64
CA ALA A 222 -4.17 -5.58 3.45
C ALA A 222 -4.85 -5.43 4.82
N ILE A 223 -5.39 -6.54 5.32
CA ILE A 223 -5.72 -6.66 6.74
C ILE A 223 -4.49 -7.18 7.48
N LEU A 224 -4.10 -6.50 8.54
CA LEU A 224 -2.99 -6.84 9.39
C LEU A 224 -3.52 -7.47 10.67
N VAL A 225 -2.94 -8.61 11.04
CA VAL A 225 -3.12 -9.24 12.35
C VAL A 225 -1.76 -9.28 13.02
N ASN A 226 -1.62 -8.64 14.18
CA ASN A 226 -0.34 -8.52 14.89
C ASN A 226 0.78 -8.01 13.97
N PHE A 227 0.49 -6.94 13.23
CA PHE A 227 1.39 -6.30 12.27
C PHE A 227 1.75 -7.16 11.04
N ARG A 228 1.21 -8.38 10.91
CA ARG A 228 1.39 -9.24 9.73
C ARG A 228 0.25 -9.06 8.75
N ALA A 229 0.57 -8.65 7.53
CA ALA A 229 -0.40 -8.59 6.45
C ALA A 229 -0.91 -10.00 6.11
N LEU A 230 -2.23 -10.17 6.08
CA LEU A 230 -2.92 -11.39 5.73
C LEU A 230 -3.72 -11.17 4.44
N THR A 231 -3.69 -12.17 3.58
CA THR A 231 -4.50 -12.25 2.37
C THR A 231 -5.67 -13.21 2.58
N PRO A 232 -6.81 -12.96 1.95
CA PRO A 232 -7.90 -13.93 1.90
C PRO A 232 -7.44 -15.21 1.17
N PRO A 233 -8.03 -16.38 1.46
CA PRO A 233 -9.07 -16.59 2.46
C PRO A 233 -8.54 -16.51 3.91
N TYR A 234 -9.34 -15.93 4.80
CA TYR A 234 -9.04 -15.80 6.23
C TYR A 234 -9.54 -17.04 6.97
N THR A 235 -8.60 -17.85 7.44
CA THR A 235 -8.89 -19.06 8.22
C THR A 235 -8.78 -18.74 9.71
N ILE A 236 -9.91 -18.74 10.39
CA ILE A 236 -10.06 -18.50 11.82
C ILE A 236 -10.18 -19.85 12.52
N SER A 237 -9.10 -20.29 13.17
CA SER A 237 -9.08 -21.51 13.96
C SER A 237 -9.41 -21.18 15.41
N VAL A 238 -10.38 -21.89 15.97
CA VAL A 238 -10.97 -21.62 17.28
C VAL A 238 -10.95 -22.90 18.11
N ILE A 239 -10.53 -22.81 19.37
CA ILE A 239 -10.73 -23.84 20.39
C ILE A 239 -11.86 -23.37 21.30
N GLY A 240 -12.79 -24.27 21.60
CA GLY A 240 -13.91 -24.01 22.49
C GLY A 240 -14.76 -25.27 22.71
N GLY A 241 -15.66 -25.20 23.68
CA GLY A 241 -16.58 -26.30 23.99
C GLY A 241 -17.49 -26.68 22.81
N PRO A 242 -18.21 -27.82 22.88
CA PRO A 242 -19.02 -28.33 21.78
C PRO A 242 -20.15 -27.39 21.33
N GLY A 243 -20.61 -26.48 22.20
CA GLY A 243 -21.64 -25.49 21.89
C GLY A 243 -21.15 -24.23 21.17
N VAL A 244 -19.83 -24.04 21.00
CA VAL A 244 -19.28 -22.75 20.52
C VAL A 244 -19.79 -22.39 19.11
N ALA A 245 -19.97 -23.40 18.24
CA ALA A 245 -20.44 -23.19 16.87
C ALA A 245 -21.90 -22.73 16.81
N ASP A 246 -22.76 -23.33 17.63
CA ASP A 246 -24.19 -22.99 17.69
C ASP A 246 -24.41 -21.65 18.40
N ALA A 247 -23.65 -21.39 19.47
CA ALA A 247 -23.62 -20.11 20.16
C ALA A 247 -23.17 -18.98 19.22
N PHE A 248 -22.10 -19.19 18.43
CA PHE A 248 -21.66 -18.20 17.46
C PHE A 248 -22.71 -17.92 16.38
N ARG A 249 -23.36 -18.96 15.83
CA ARG A 249 -24.40 -18.82 14.81
C ARG A 249 -25.64 -18.04 15.28
N SER A 250 -25.88 -18.00 16.59
CA SER A 250 -27.04 -17.34 17.22
C SER A 250 -26.73 -15.96 17.81
N ASP A 251 -25.45 -15.63 18.03
CA ASP A 251 -25.03 -14.33 18.53
C ASP A 251 -24.90 -13.27 17.41
N SER A 252 -24.76 -12.02 17.82
CA SER A 252 -24.54 -10.82 17.00
C SER A 252 -23.40 -10.96 15.99
N GLY A 253 -22.28 -11.59 16.36
CA GLY A 253 -21.15 -11.77 15.43
C GLY A 253 -21.46 -12.74 14.29
N GLY A 254 -22.17 -13.84 14.56
CA GLY A 254 -22.61 -14.77 13.52
C GLY A 254 -23.76 -14.21 12.68
N ALA A 255 -24.68 -13.46 13.29
CA ALA A 255 -25.72 -12.74 12.55
C ALA A 255 -25.10 -11.69 11.59
N TYR A 256 -24.08 -10.97 12.05
CA TYR A 256 -23.34 -10.02 11.22
C TYR A 256 -22.64 -10.71 10.05
N LEU A 257 -21.96 -11.84 10.30
CA LEU A 257 -21.31 -12.61 9.23
C LEU A 257 -22.32 -13.12 8.19
N ARG A 258 -23.50 -13.57 8.62
CA ARG A 258 -24.59 -13.96 7.71
C ARG A 258 -25.04 -12.79 6.83
N GLY A 259 -25.20 -11.60 7.41
CA GLY A 259 -25.46 -10.38 6.63
C GLY A 259 -24.37 -10.09 5.59
N LEU A 260 -23.09 -10.34 5.92
CA LEU A 260 -22.01 -10.21 4.94
C LEU A 260 -22.13 -11.21 3.78
N VAL A 261 -22.55 -12.44 4.06
CA VAL A 261 -22.78 -13.46 3.03
C VAL A 261 -23.95 -13.04 2.13
N ASP A 262 -25.07 -12.61 2.73
CA ASP A 262 -26.29 -12.28 2.01
C ASP A 262 -26.14 -10.99 1.17
N ASP A 263 -25.63 -9.91 1.78
CA ASP A 263 -25.58 -8.58 1.18
C ASP A 263 -24.36 -8.39 0.26
N TYR A 264 -23.23 -9.04 0.59
CA TYR A 264 -21.95 -8.81 -0.08
C TYR A 264 -21.37 -10.06 -0.75
N GLN A 265 -22.09 -11.19 -0.76
CA GLN A 265 -21.65 -12.44 -1.40
C GLN A 265 -20.30 -12.96 -0.86
N ILE A 266 -19.99 -12.60 0.40
CA ILE A 266 -18.86 -13.15 1.14
C ILE A 266 -19.02 -14.65 1.24
N LYS A 267 -17.93 -15.40 1.07
CA LYS A 267 -17.97 -16.84 1.24
C LYS A 267 -17.56 -17.20 2.65
N GLU A 268 -18.32 -18.05 3.28
CA GLU A 268 -17.93 -18.66 4.54
C GLU A 268 -17.96 -20.19 4.46
N LYS A 269 -17.10 -20.82 5.25
CA LYS A 269 -17.14 -22.24 5.51
C LYS A 269 -16.78 -22.48 6.98
N LEU A 270 -17.74 -22.98 7.74
CA LEU A 270 -17.54 -23.38 9.12
C LEU A 270 -17.44 -24.91 9.22
N THR A 271 -16.38 -25.41 9.85
CA THR A 271 -16.15 -26.84 10.05
C THR A 271 -15.80 -27.08 11.52
N THR A 272 -16.56 -27.91 12.22
CA THR A 272 -16.28 -28.32 13.60
C THR A 272 -15.34 -29.53 13.61
N SER A 273 -14.37 -29.53 14.52
CA SER A 273 -13.37 -30.60 14.64
C SER A 273 -13.18 -30.97 16.10
N SER A 274 -12.96 -32.26 16.37
CA SER A 274 -12.65 -32.75 17.73
C SER A 274 -11.25 -32.35 18.20
N SER A 275 -10.39 -31.95 17.29
CA SER A 275 -9.03 -31.48 17.58
C SER A 275 -8.62 -30.39 16.60
N VAL A 276 -8.35 -29.20 17.14
CA VAL A 276 -7.80 -28.04 16.46
C VAL A 276 -6.57 -27.61 17.27
N SER A 277 -5.45 -27.38 16.59
CA SER A 277 -4.21 -26.91 17.23
C SER A 277 -3.93 -25.47 16.84
N LEU A 278 -3.64 -24.65 17.85
CA LEU A 278 -3.29 -23.24 17.72
C LEU A 278 -1.85 -23.03 18.21
N PRO A 279 -1.04 -22.24 17.49
CA PRO A 279 0.32 -21.94 17.92
C PRO A 279 0.35 -21.04 19.15
N ALA A 280 1.52 -20.92 19.75
CA ALA A 280 1.81 -19.88 20.73
C ALA A 280 1.73 -18.49 20.07
N ALA A 281 1.31 -17.50 20.83
CA ALA A 281 1.37 -16.10 20.42
C ALA A 281 2.81 -15.59 20.46
N ALA A 282 3.11 -14.64 19.57
CA ALA A 282 4.35 -13.90 19.64
C ALA A 282 4.38 -13.06 20.92
N THR A 283 5.37 -13.28 21.78
CA THR A 283 5.55 -12.49 23.00
C THR A 283 6.16 -11.14 22.65
N PRO A 284 5.51 -10.01 22.99
CA PRO A 284 6.11 -8.70 22.75
C PRO A 284 7.34 -8.52 23.64
N ALA A 285 8.39 -7.92 23.08
CA ALA A 285 9.58 -7.57 23.84
C ALA A 285 9.24 -6.47 24.85
N LEU A 286 9.54 -6.71 26.13
CA LEU A 286 9.36 -5.71 27.18
C LEU A 286 10.57 -4.77 27.18
N ALA A 287 10.33 -3.49 26.93
CA ALA A 287 11.40 -2.47 26.93
C ALA A 287 11.67 -1.87 28.32
N TYR A 288 10.62 -1.71 29.13
CA TYR A 288 10.68 -1.03 30.42
C TYR A 288 10.17 -1.88 31.59
N ALA A 289 9.27 -2.82 31.31
CA ALA A 289 8.71 -3.69 32.33
C ALA A 289 9.64 -4.87 32.59
N HIS A 290 9.88 -5.15 33.87
CA HIS A 290 10.60 -6.34 34.30
C HIS A 290 9.74 -7.11 35.29
N PRO A 291 9.80 -8.46 35.30
CA PRO A 291 9.22 -9.23 36.38
C PRO A 291 9.77 -8.72 37.72
N PRO A 292 8.94 -8.56 38.77
CA PRO A 292 9.43 -8.17 40.07
C PRO A 292 10.52 -9.15 40.54
N ALA A 293 11.63 -8.62 41.06
CA ALA A 293 12.72 -9.43 41.58
C ALA A 293 12.26 -10.19 42.83
N GLY A 294 11.95 -11.48 42.66
CA GLY A 294 11.49 -12.41 43.71
C GLY A 294 10.34 -13.24 43.17
N THR A 295 10.53 -14.48 42.72
CA THR A 295 11.06 -15.61 43.49
C THR A 295 12.03 -16.45 42.64
N THR A 296 13.30 -16.04 42.54
CA THR A 296 14.35 -17.03 42.31
C THR A 296 14.50 -17.80 43.61
N SER A 297 13.94 -19.01 43.67
CA SER A 297 14.31 -19.98 44.70
C SER A 297 15.84 -20.00 44.78
N SER A 298 16.34 -19.75 45.99
CA SER A 298 17.76 -19.79 46.34
C SER A 298 18.31 -21.19 46.06
N ALA A 299 18.71 -21.45 44.81
CA ALA A 299 19.44 -22.65 44.42
C ALA A 299 20.61 -22.34 43.46
N ALA A 300 20.83 -21.08 43.09
CA ALA A 300 22.01 -20.65 42.35
C ALA A 300 23.08 -20.13 43.32
N SER A 301 23.58 -21.00 44.19
CA SER A 301 24.88 -20.80 44.83
C SER A 301 25.64 -22.10 44.73
N SER A 302 26.32 -22.30 43.61
CA SER A 302 27.52 -23.16 43.40
C SER A 302 27.81 -23.32 41.90
N ALA A 303 28.16 -22.25 41.21
CA ALA A 303 28.97 -22.32 39.98
C ALA A 303 29.43 -20.92 39.60
N ALA A 304 30.57 -20.50 40.15
CA ALA A 304 31.30 -19.36 39.63
C ALA A 304 31.76 -19.68 38.19
N PRO A 305 31.58 -18.78 37.21
CA PRO A 305 32.16 -18.97 35.89
C PRO A 305 33.67 -18.69 35.97
N THR A 306 34.48 -19.71 35.73
CA THR A 306 35.90 -19.54 35.38
C THR A 306 35.98 -18.92 33.99
N SER A 307 36.48 -17.68 33.93
CA SER A 307 36.84 -16.99 32.70
C SER A 307 37.83 -17.82 31.87
N PRO A 308 37.62 -18.03 30.56
CA PRO A 308 38.68 -18.47 29.67
C PRO A 308 39.59 -17.28 29.34
N ALA A 309 40.85 -17.35 29.75
CA ALA A 309 41.89 -16.42 29.36
C ALA A 309 42.11 -16.45 27.84
N SER A 310 42.19 -15.28 27.22
CA SER A 310 42.54 -15.09 25.81
C SER A 310 43.97 -15.59 25.53
N PRO A 311 44.23 -16.32 24.43
CA PRO A 311 45.59 -16.60 24.02
C PRO A 311 46.20 -15.41 23.28
N SER A 312 47.23 -14.80 23.88
CA SER A 312 48.14 -13.86 23.22
C SER A 312 48.97 -14.57 22.13
N PRO A 313 49.26 -13.92 20.99
CA PRO A 313 50.04 -14.52 19.92
C PRO A 313 51.54 -14.62 20.27
N SER A 314 52.09 -15.81 20.08
CA SER A 314 53.49 -16.19 20.30
C SER A 314 54.43 -15.45 19.35
N ARG A 315 55.31 -14.63 19.91
CA ARG A 315 56.45 -14.03 19.21
C ARG A 315 57.67 -14.93 19.39
N SER A 316 58.07 -15.62 18.33
CA SER A 316 59.29 -16.43 18.28
C SER A 316 60.54 -15.55 18.37
N THR A 317 61.21 -15.55 19.51
CA THR A 317 62.58 -15.02 19.65
C THR A 317 63.59 -16.16 19.58
N GLN A 318 64.34 -16.12 18.49
CA GLN A 318 65.52 -16.94 18.18
C GLN A 318 66.63 -16.68 19.20
N GLY A 319 67.31 -17.75 19.60
CA GLY A 319 68.26 -17.78 20.72
C GLY A 319 69.63 -17.12 20.47
N ALA A 320 70.27 -16.82 21.59
CA ALA A 320 71.69 -16.58 21.82
C ALA A 320 71.99 -17.18 23.23
N PRO A 321 73.21 -17.62 23.62
CA PRO A 321 74.46 -16.87 23.40
C PRO A 321 75.80 -17.66 23.26
N ARG A 322 76.81 -16.97 22.66
CA ARG A 322 78.26 -16.80 23.01
C ARG A 322 79.19 -18.00 23.32
N PRO A 323 80.53 -17.85 23.23
CA PRO A 323 81.34 -16.71 22.75
C PRO A 323 81.80 -16.83 21.28
#